data_AF-A0A523FPD4-F1
#
_entry.id   AF-A0A523FPD4-F1
#
_cell.length_a   1.000
_cell.length_b   1.000
_cell.length_c   1.000
_cell.angle_alpha   90.00
_cell.angle_beta   90.00
_cell.angle_gamma   90.00
#
_symmetry.space_group_name_H-M   'P 1'
#
loop_
_entity.id
_entity.type
_entity.pdbx_description
1 polymer ?
#
loop_
_entity_poly.entity_id
_entity_poly.type
_entity_poly.pdbx_seq_one_letter_code
_entity_poly.pdbx_strand_id
1 'polypeptide(L)' 'MTVRTKKLVGMLFLTFALGLYAMACFYVAVTFLPDHWLIELAYYAIVGMAWALPARTVLVWMHRTDQAA' A
#
# COMPACT_ATOMS: atom_id res chain seq x y z
N MET A 1 17.78 12.18 14.73
CA MET A 1 16.36 11.87 14.97
C MET A 1 16.28 10.54 15.71
N THR A 2 15.68 10.53 16.90
CA THR A 2 15.50 9.33 17.71
C THR A 2 14.74 8.26 16.92
N VAL A 3 15.15 7.00 17.04
CA VAL A 3 14.63 5.84 16.29
C VAL A 3 13.09 5.76 16.34
N ARG A 4 12.48 6.23 17.44
CA ARG A 4 11.03 6.28 17.64
C ARG A 4 10.29 7.20 16.66
N THR A 5 10.81 8.38 16.35
CA THR A 5 10.15 9.32 15.43
C THR A 5 10.16 8.79 14.00
N LYS A 6 11.23 8.09 13.58
CA LYS A 6 11.29 7.47 12.25
C LYS A 6 10.32 6.30 12.10
N LYS A 7 10.14 5.48 13.14
CA LYS A 7 9.11 4.41 13.15
C LYS A 7 7.68 4.99 13.02
N LEU A 8 7.38 6.11 13.70
CA LEU A 8 6.09 6.79 13.56
C LEU A 8 5.86 7.34 12.15
N VAL A 9 6.87 8.00 11.57
CA VAL A 9 6.77 8.56 10.20
C VAL A 9 6.62 7.45 9.17
N GLY A 10 7.38 6.35 9.28
CA GLY A 10 7.25 5.23 8.36
C GLY A 10 5.88 4.56 8.44
N MET A 11 5.32 4.40 9.65
CA MET A 11 3.97 3.87 9.84
C MET A 11 2.91 4.80 9.26
N LEU A 12 3.00 6.11 9.54
CA LEU A 12 2.04 7.09 9.03
C LEU A 12 2.10 7.17 7.51
N PHE A 13 3.31 7.14 6.92
CA PHE A 13 3.51 7.12 5.48
C PHE A 13 2.91 5.87 4.84
N LEU A 14 3.14 4.68 5.42
CA LEU A 14 2.55 3.44 4.92
C LEU A 14 1.02 3.52 4.92
N THR A 15 0.42 3.99 6.02
CA THR A 15 -1.03 4.15 6.15
C THR A 15 -1.59 5.15 5.14
N PHE A 16 -0.95 6.32 5.00
CA PHE A 16 -1.39 7.33 4.03
C PHE A 16 -1.26 6.86 2.59
N ALA A 17 -0.14 6.21 2.25
CA ALA A 17 0.10 5.68 0.92
C ALA A 17 -0.90 4.57 0.59
N LEU A 18 -1.19 3.67 1.52
CA LEU A 18 -2.21 2.63 1.37
C LEU A 18 -3.61 3.24 1.22
N GLY A 19 -3.94 4.27 2.00
CA GLY A 19 -5.21 4.98 1.89
C GLY A 19 -5.40 5.62 0.51
N LEU A 20 -4.40 6.37 0.03
CA LEU A 20 -4.43 6.98 -1.31
C LEU A 20 -4.52 5.92 -2.42
N TYR A 21 -3.78 4.83 -2.29
CA TYR A 21 -3.82 3.74 -3.25
C TYR A 21 -5.19 3.08 -3.29
N ALA A 22 -5.74 2.71 -2.14
CA ALA A 22 -7.07 2.11 -2.05
C ALA A 22 -8.13 3.01 -2.69
N MET A 23 -8.06 4.32 -2.44
CA MET A 23 -8.98 5.29 -3.03
C MET A 23 -8.86 5.36 -4.55
N ALA A 24 -7.63 5.32 -5.09
CA ALA A 24 -7.40 5.23 -6.53
C ALA A 24 -7.92 3.91 -7.13
N CYS A 25 -7.72 2.78 -6.44
CA CYS A 25 -8.22 1.48 -6.88
C CYS A 25 -9.76 1.45 -6.94
N PHE A 26 -10.41 2.00 -5.91
CA PHE A 26 -11.86 2.10 -5.84
C PHE A 26 -12.40 3.00 -6.96
N TYR A 27 -11.73 4.14 -7.20
CA TYR A 27 -12.08 5.03 -8.29
C TYR A 27 -11.99 4.32 -9.64
N VAL A 28 -10.90 3.59 -9.90
CA VAL A 28 -10.73 2.87 -11.16
C VAL A 28 -11.75 1.74 -11.31
N ALA A 29 -12.01 0.98 -10.24
CA ALA A 29 -13.01 -0.08 -10.25
C ALA A 29 -14.41 0.45 -10.58
N VAL A 30 -14.86 1.52 -9.93
CA VAL A 30 -16.20 2.09 -10.17
C VAL A 30 -16.32 2.76 -11.53
N THR A 31 -15.24 3.38 -12.04
CA THR A 31 -15.31 4.19 -13.26
C THR A 31 -15.09 3.39 -14.54
N PHE A 32 -14.26 2.34 -14.49
CA PHE A 32 -13.82 1.61 -15.69
C PHE A 32 -14.26 0.14 -15.73
N LEU A 33 -14.65 -0.44 -14.59
CA LEU A 33 -14.95 -1.87 -14.54
C LEU A 33 -16.44 -2.12 -14.85
N PRO A 34 -16.75 -3.07 -15.74
CA PRO A 34 -18.13 -3.48 -15.99
C PRO A 34 -18.73 -4.17 -14.75
N ASP A 35 -20.05 -4.14 -14.65
CA ASP A 35 -20.84 -4.65 -13.52
C ASP A 35 -20.89 -6.18 -13.49
N HIS A 36 -19.72 -6.81 -13.28
CA HIS A 36 -19.52 -8.25 -13.33
C HIS A 36 -18.59 -8.71 -12.20
N TRP A 37 -19.16 -9.44 -11.24
CA TRP A 37 -18.50 -9.90 -10.02
C TRP A 37 -17.14 -10.60 -10.23
N LEU A 38 -17.01 -11.41 -11.29
CA LEU A 38 -15.76 -12.13 -11.57
C LEU A 38 -14.62 -11.20 -11.99
N ILE A 39 -14.93 -10.15 -12.75
CA ILE A 39 -13.95 -9.17 -13.23
C ILE A 39 -13.50 -8.30 -12.05
N GLU A 40 -14.46 -7.92 -11.20
CA GLU A 40 -14.20 -7.18 -9.98
C GLU A 40 -13.30 -7.96 -9.00
N LEU A 41 -13.57 -9.27 -8.83
CA LEU A 41 -12.73 -10.14 -8.01
C LEU A 41 -11.30 -10.27 -8.58
N ALA A 42 -11.17 -10.49 -9.89
CA ALA A 42 -9.86 -10.58 -10.55
C ALA A 42 -9.08 -9.26 -10.44
N TYR A 43 -9.77 -8.12 -10.63
CA TYR A 43 -9.18 -6.79 -10.50
C TYR A 43 -8.65 -6.55 -9.10
N TYR A 44 -9.46 -6.75 -8.06
CA TYR A 44 -9.01 -6.54 -6.67
C TYR A 44 -7.90 -7.52 -6.27
N ALA A 45 -7.90 -8.76 -6.76
CA ALA A 45 -6.81 -9.71 -6.52
C ALA A 45 -5.49 -9.19 -7.10
N ILE A 46 -5.48 -8.77 -8.38
CA ILE A 46 -4.28 -8.28 -9.06
C ILE A 46 -3.79 -6.98 -8.43
N VAL A 47 -4.69 -6.03 -8.20
CA VAL A 47 -4.38 -4.71 -7.68
C VAL A 47 -3.93 -4.78 -6.22
N GLY A 48 -4.55 -5.65 -5.42
CA GLY A 48 -4.09 -5.96 -4.06
C GLY A 48 -2.69 -6.57 -4.04
N MET A 49 -2.40 -7.51 -4.95
CA MET A 49 -1.06 -8.08 -5.10
C MET A 49 -0.04 -7.05 -5.60
N ALA A 50 -0.42 -6.16 -6.51
CA ALA A 50 0.45 -5.10 -7.02
C ALA A 50 0.91 -4.16 -5.89
N TRP A 51 0.09 -3.95 -4.86
CA TRP A 51 0.45 -3.16 -3.68
C TRP A 51 1.54 -3.81 -2.81
N ALA A 52 1.77 -5.12 -2.92
CA ALA A 52 2.82 -5.80 -2.15
C ALA A 52 4.22 -5.23 -2.46
N LEU A 53 4.46 -4.74 -3.67
CA LEU A 53 5.72 -4.13 -4.08
C LEU A 53 6.03 -2.80 -3.35
N PRO A 54 5.16 -1.77 -3.39
CA PRO A 54 5.37 -0.55 -2.63
C PRO A 54 5.37 -0.79 -1.12
N ALA A 55 4.51 -1.67 -0.62
CA ALA A 55 4.51 -2.04 0.81
C ALA A 55 5.86 -2.64 1.23
N ARG A 56 6.44 -3.55 0.43
CA ARG A 56 7.75 -4.14 0.68
C ARG A 56 8.85 -3.09 0.73
N THR A 57 8.87 -2.11 -0.17
CA THR A 57 9.89 -1.06 -0.19
C THR A 57 9.89 -0.24 1.11
N VAL A 58 8.71 0.15 1.59
CA VAL A 58 8.57 0.90 2.85
C VAL A 58 8.94 0.01 4.05
N LEU A 59 8.51 -1.25 4.07
CA LEU A 59 8.85 -2.22 5.12
C LEU A 59 10.37 -2.46 5.21
N VAL A 60 11.04 -2.68 4.08
CA VAL A 60 12.50 -2.87 4.02
C VAL A 60 13.23 -1.62 4.50
N TRP A 61 12.75 -0.43 4.15
CA TRP A 61 13.32 0.83 4.64
C TRP A 61 13.19 0.97 6.16
N MET A 62 12.02 0.62 6.73
CA MET A 62 11.84 0.59 8.18
C MET A 62 12.74 -0.46 8.86
N HIS A 63 12.83 -1.67 8.30
CA HIS A 63 13.62 -2.78 8.87
C HIS A 63 15.12 -2.56 8.80
N ARG A 64 15.62 -2.01 7.68
CA ARG A 64 17.05 -1.71 7.49
C ARG A 64 17.54 -0.64 8.47
N THR A 65 16.64 0.17 9.01
CA THR A 65 16.94 1.14 10.06
C THR A 65 17.10 0.47 11.44
N ASP A 66 16.46 -0.67 11.69
CA ASP A 66 16.59 -1.45 12.94
C ASP A 66 17.90 -2.25 12.99
N GLN A 67 18.50 -2.60 11.85
CA GLN A 67 19.76 -3.37 11.77
C GLN A 67 21.02 -2.50 11.83
N ALA A 68 20.90 -1.17 11.71
CA ALA A 68 22.01 -0.22 11.69
C ALA A 68 22.21 0.51 13.03
N ALA A 69 21.53 0.07 14.09
CA ALA A 69 21.68 0.53 15.47
C ALA A 69 22.30 -0.57 16.33
#